data_AF-A0A552RF57-F1
#
_entry.id   AF-A0A552RF57-F1
#
_cell.length_a   1.000
_cell.length_b   1.000
_cell.length_c   1.000
_cell.angle_alpha   90.00
_cell.angle_beta   90.00
_cell.angle_gamma   90.00
#
_symmetry.space_group_name_H-M   'P 1'
#
loop_
_entity.id
_entity.type
_entity.pdbx_description
1 polymer ?
#
loop_
_entity_poly.entity_id
_entity_poly.type
_entity_poly.pdbx_seq_one_letter_code
_entity_poly.pdbx_strand_id
1 'polypeptide(L)'
;MAVGCASHQAAIIDRDGGTVAQADVLLQVDWSRVLDDNSTASVLIQPDGNCCAQLGRVRAWRHKLVIYRDGLPVWEGPTISPEFNADGTVLIQAADIPTWLDRRVPHDSVRFTAEDLTNIATWLIKDGFAPDDPGHTVTIVPPITFLVAPQWGAWPPELA
;
A
#
# COMPACT_ATOMS: atom_id res chain seq x y z
N MET A 1 -1.28 -37.02 -3.53
CA MET A 1 -2.10 -36.08 -4.32
C MET A 1 -1.19 -34.94 -4.74
N ALA A 2 -0.97 -34.75 -6.04
CA ALA A 2 -0.18 -33.62 -6.52
C ALA A 2 -0.97 -32.34 -6.24
N VAL A 3 -0.46 -31.49 -5.34
CA VAL A 3 -0.97 -30.14 -5.12
C VAL A 3 -0.67 -29.38 -6.41
N GLY A 4 -1.69 -29.08 -7.20
CA GLY A 4 -1.53 -28.46 -8.51
C GLY A 4 -0.70 -27.17 -8.44
N CYS A 5 0.12 -26.94 -9.47
CA CYS A 5 0.91 -25.72 -9.62
C CYS A 5 -0.03 -24.52 -9.75
N ALA A 6 -0.38 -23.89 -8.64
CA ALA A 6 -1.18 -22.68 -8.64
C ALA A 6 -0.29 -21.48 -8.98
N SER A 7 -0.82 -20.55 -9.77
CA SER A 7 -0.14 -19.32 -10.13
C SER A 7 -0.38 -18.27 -9.03
N HIS A 8 0.70 -17.64 -8.57
CA HIS A 8 0.63 -16.58 -7.56
C HIS A 8 0.98 -15.25 -8.20
N GLN A 9 0.23 -14.21 -7.85
CA GLN A 9 0.49 -12.83 -8.24
C GLN A 9 0.41 -11.96 -7.00
N ALA A 10 1.06 -10.80 -7.02
CA ALA A 10 0.96 -9.84 -5.93
C ALA A 10 0.89 -8.41 -6.48
N ALA A 11 0.17 -7.57 -5.78
CA ALA A 11 0.06 -6.15 -6.08
C ALA A 11 0.20 -5.34 -4.80
N ILE A 12 0.78 -4.15 -4.93
CA ILE A 12 0.80 -3.16 -3.87
C ILE A 12 -0.22 -2.09 -4.21
N ILE A 13 -1.17 -1.89 -3.31
CA ILE A 13 -2.35 -1.04 -3.52
C ILE A 13 -2.39 0.02 -2.42
N ASP A 14 -2.74 1.25 -2.76
CA ASP A 14 -3.02 2.30 -1.79
C ASP A 14 -4.38 2.01 -1.10
N ARG A 15 -4.64 2.68 0.02
CA ARG A 15 -5.81 2.41 0.86
C ARG A 15 -7.14 2.72 0.16
N ASP A 16 -7.11 3.64 -0.79
CA ASP A 16 -8.25 4.03 -1.64
C ASP A 16 -8.51 3.06 -2.81
N GLY A 17 -7.65 2.04 -2.99
CA GLY A 17 -7.75 1.05 -4.06
C GLY A 17 -6.88 1.34 -5.29
N GLY A 18 -6.12 2.45 -5.31
CA GLY A 18 -5.21 2.75 -6.40
C GLY A 18 -4.00 1.81 -6.44
N THR A 19 -3.70 1.22 -7.60
CA THR A 19 -2.49 0.38 -7.75
C THR A 19 -1.23 1.24 -7.70
N VAL A 20 -0.34 0.95 -6.75
CA VAL A 20 0.96 1.64 -6.61
C VAL A 20 2.03 0.94 -7.43
N ALA A 21 2.09 -0.39 -7.33
CA ALA A 21 3.04 -1.22 -8.05
C ALA A 21 2.46 -2.60 -8.29
N GLN A 22 2.74 -3.16 -9.46
CA GLN A 22 2.55 -4.59 -9.72
C GLN A 22 3.85 -5.33 -9.42
N ALA A 23 3.73 -6.52 -8.83
CA ALA A 23 4.87 -7.40 -8.59
C ALA A 23 4.93 -8.45 -9.69
N ASP A 24 5.48 -8.06 -10.84
CA ASP A 24 5.44 -8.84 -12.07
C ASP A 24 6.27 -10.14 -11.99
N VAL A 25 7.42 -10.10 -11.32
CA VAL A 25 8.30 -11.27 -11.12
C VAL A 25 8.44 -11.60 -9.64
N LEU A 26 7.72 -12.63 -9.21
CA LEU A 26 7.76 -13.15 -7.84
C LEU A 26 8.79 -14.27 -7.72
N LEU A 27 9.76 -14.09 -6.84
CA LEU A 27 10.74 -15.11 -6.49
C LEU A 27 10.21 -16.02 -5.37
N GLN A 28 9.47 -15.44 -4.43
CA GLN A 28 8.93 -16.14 -3.27
C GLN A 28 7.65 -15.46 -2.78
N VAL A 29 6.68 -16.26 -2.36
CA VAL A 29 5.41 -15.81 -1.78
C VAL A 29 5.08 -16.73 -0.61
N ASP A 30 4.96 -16.16 0.57
CA ASP A 30 4.55 -16.87 1.77
C ASP A 30 3.48 -16.07 2.50
N TRP A 31 2.49 -16.77 3.03
CA TRP A 31 1.56 -16.22 4.01
C TRP A 31 1.16 -17.31 5.01
N SER A 32 0.93 -16.90 6.24
CA SER A 32 0.54 -17.80 7.32
C SER A 32 -0.73 -17.29 8.00
N ARG A 33 -1.58 -18.20 8.47
CA ARG A 33 -2.73 -17.89 9.32
C ARG A 33 -2.55 -18.63 10.62
N VAL A 34 -2.47 -17.88 11.71
CA VAL A 34 -2.34 -18.41 13.06
C VAL A 34 -3.66 -18.10 13.78
N LEU A 35 -4.22 -19.09 14.46
CA LEU A 35 -5.40 -18.86 15.29
C LEU A 35 -4.99 -17.97 16.47
N ASP A 36 -5.78 -16.93 16.76
CA ASP A 36 -5.55 -15.98 17.85
C ASP A 36 -4.30 -15.09 17.71
N ASP A 37 -3.72 -14.98 16.51
CA ASP A 37 -2.64 -14.04 16.21
C ASP A 37 -2.86 -13.38 14.84
N ASN A 38 -2.16 -12.29 14.57
CA ASN A 38 -2.22 -11.60 13.30
C ASN A 38 -1.56 -12.46 12.20
N SER A 39 -2.30 -12.73 11.12
CA SER A 39 -1.75 -13.36 9.93
C SER A 39 -0.66 -12.48 9.31
N THR A 40 0.40 -13.09 8.81
CA THR A 40 1.54 -12.40 8.19
C THR A 40 1.79 -12.92 6.78
N ALA A 41 2.39 -12.06 5.95
CA ALA A 41 2.81 -12.44 4.61
C ALA A 41 4.15 -11.79 4.24
N SER A 42 4.89 -12.46 3.36
CA SER A 42 6.11 -11.95 2.75
C SER A 42 6.17 -12.29 1.28
N VAL A 43 6.55 -11.31 0.47
CA VAL A 43 6.76 -11.48 -0.97
C VAL A 43 8.13 -10.96 -1.34
N LEU A 44 8.92 -11.81 -2.00
CA LEU A 44 10.21 -11.42 -2.58
C LEU A 44 10.04 -11.18 -4.08
N ILE A 45 10.35 -9.98 -4.52
CA ILE A 45 10.13 -9.49 -5.87
C ILE A 45 11.48 -9.27 -6.53
N GLN A 46 11.62 -9.73 -7.78
CA GLN A 46 12.69 -9.30 -8.66
C GLN A 46 12.15 -8.17 -9.53
N PRO A 47 12.56 -6.91 -9.34
CA PRO A 47 12.11 -5.84 -10.20
C PRO A 47 12.60 -6.06 -11.64
N ASP A 48 11.72 -5.85 -12.61
CA ASP A 48 12.05 -5.80 -14.04
C ASP A 48 11.56 -4.49 -14.68
N GLY A 49 12.25 -4.01 -15.72
CA GLY A 49 11.86 -2.80 -16.45
C GLY A 49 11.58 -1.58 -15.54
N ASN A 50 10.35 -1.06 -15.61
CA ASN A 50 9.90 0.11 -14.84
C ASN A 50 9.41 -0.22 -13.41
N CYS A 51 9.43 -1.50 -13.01
CA CYS A 51 8.96 -1.97 -11.72
C CYS A 51 9.73 -1.31 -10.56
N CYS A 52 11.05 -1.10 -10.69
CA CYS A 52 11.87 -0.41 -9.69
C CYS A 52 11.33 0.97 -9.28
N ALA A 53 10.90 1.79 -10.24
CA ALA A 53 10.42 3.14 -9.97
C ALA A 53 9.06 3.14 -9.25
N GLN A 54 8.24 2.11 -9.51
CA GLN A 54 6.95 1.93 -8.84
C GLN A 54 7.13 1.34 -7.44
N LEU A 55 7.95 0.30 -7.29
CA LEU A 55 8.29 -0.30 -6.00
C LEU A 55 8.98 0.71 -5.07
N GLY A 56 9.79 1.62 -5.60
CA GLY A 56 10.38 2.73 -4.83
C GLY A 56 9.36 3.71 -4.22
N ARG A 57 8.09 3.68 -4.67
CA ARG A 57 7.00 4.46 -4.08
C ARG A 57 6.32 3.75 -2.93
N VAL A 58 6.59 2.46 -2.72
CA VAL A 58 5.95 1.68 -1.66
C VAL A 58 6.33 2.24 -0.29
N ARG A 59 5.33 2.47 0.55
CA ARG A 59 5.49 3.03 1.89
C ARG A 59 4.88 2.07 2.91
N ALA A 60 5.65 1.80 3.97
CA ALA A 60 5.19 1.09 5.14
C ALA A 60 3.94 1.76 5.73
N TRP A 61 3.00 0.94 6.20
CA TRP A 61 1.73 1.26 6.87
C TRP A 61 0.70 2.05 6.06
N ARG A 62 1.12 2.67 4.95
CA ARG A 62 0.25 3.39 4.02
C ARG A 62 -0.39 2.46 2.99
N HIS A 63 0.42 1.59 2.38
CA HIS A 63 -0.04 0.70 1.32
C HIS A 63 -0.37 -0.69 1.86
N LYS A 64 -1.12 -1.43 1.06
CA LYS A 64 -1.47 -2.84 1.28
C LYS A 64 -0.74 -3.72 0.28
N LEU A 65 -0.30 -4.88 0.74
CA LEU A 65 0.03 -6.01 -0.11
C LEU A 65 -1.25 -6.82 -0.34
N VAL A 66 -1.53 -7.18 -1.59
CA VAL A 66 -2.59 -8.12 -1.96
C VAL A 66 -1.96 -9.29 -2.71
N ILE A 67 -2.24 -10.50 -2.26
CA ILE A 67 -1.78 -11.74 -2.89
C ILE A 67 -2.97 -12.39 -3.58
N TYR A 68 -2.75 -12.78 -4.82
CA TYR A 68 -3.71 -13.49 -5.64
C TYR A 68 -3.21 -14.90 -5.91
N ARG A 69 -4.16 -15.83 -5.98
CA ARG A 69 -3.92 -17.19 -6.44
C ARG A 69 -4.92 -17.48 -7.55
N ASP A 70 -4.40 -17.83 -8.71
CA ASP A 70 -5.19 -18.10 -9.91
C ASP A 70 -6.17 -16.94 -10.24
N GLY A 71 -5.67 -15.70 -10.08
CA GLY A 71 -6.41 -14.47 -10.35
C GLY A 71 -7.40 -14.02 -9.26
N LEU A 72 -7.56 -14.80 -8.18
CA LEU A 72 -8.47 -14.46 -7.08
C LEU A 72 -7.69 -13.96 -5.85
N PRO A 73 -8.13 -12.89 -5.17
CA PRO A 73 -7.48 -12.41 -3.97
C PRO A 73 -7.63 -13.46 -2.85
N VAL A 74 -6.50 -13.87 -2.26
CA VAL A 74 -6.46 -14.89 -1.18
C VAL A 74 -5.97 -14.33 0.15
N TRP A 75 -5.28 -13.20 0.12
CA TRP A 75 -4.73 -12.53 1.28
C TRP A 75 -4.53 -11.04 1.00
N GLU A 76 -4.81 -10.18 1.97
CA GLU A 76 -4.45 -8.76 1.91
C GLU A 76 -4.09 -8.22 3.29
N GLY A 77 -3.29 -7.16 3.31
CA GLY A 77 -3.00 -6.45 4.55
C GLY A 77 -1.92 -5.38 4.42
N PRO A 78 -1.75 -4.50 5.41
CA PRO A 78 -0.74 -3.44 5.40
C PRO A 78 0.68 -3.94 5.18
N THR A 79 1.40 -3.26 4.30
CA THR A 79 2.86 -3.40 4.19
C THR A 79 3.52 -2.88 5.45
N ILE A 80 4.25 -3.72 6.19
CA ILE A 80 4.97 -3.33 7.41
C ILE A 80 6.36 -2.77 7.08
N SER A 81 7.09 -3.47 6.21
CA SER A 81 8.47 -3.14 5.88
C SER A 81 8.77 -3.49 4.42
N PRO A 82 9.00 -2.48 3.56
CA PRO A 82 9.62 -2.68 2.26
C PRO A 82 11.15 -2.59 2.39
N GLU A 83 11.84 -3.68 2.07
CA GLU A 83 13.29 -3.79 2.14
C GLU A 83 13.88 -3.95 0.74
N PHE A 84 14.88 -3.12 0.42
CA PHE A 84 15.59 -3.14 -0.86
C PHE A 84 16.96 -3.77 -0.64
N ASN A 85 17.17 -4.96 -1.20
CA ASN A 85 18.38 -5.73 -1.02
C ASN A 85 19.49 -5.28 -1.99
N ALA A 86 20.74 -5.58 -1.63
CA ALA A 86 21.91 -5.22 -2.44
C ALA A 86 21.97 -5.97 -3.79
N ASP A 87 21.31 -7.12 -3.90
CA ASP A 87 21.18 -7.89 -5.15
C ASP A 87 20.08 -7.33 -6.08
N GLY A 88 19.40 -6.25 -5.66
CA GLY A 88 18.34 -5.60 -6.41
C GLY A 88 16.96 -6.20 -6.17
N THR A 89 16.81 -7.24 -5.34
CA THR A 89 15.49 -7.77 -4.95
C THR A 89 14.80 -6.86 -3.94
N VAL A 90 13.46 -6.94 -3.90
CA VAL A 90 12.64 -6.19 -2.95
C VAL A 90 11.81 -7.16 -2.12
N LEU A 91 12.01 -7.14 -0.80
CA LEU A 91 11.21 -7.90 0.14
C LEU A 91 10.11 -7.01 0.70
N ILE A 92 8.86 -7.44 0.53
CA ILE A 92 7.70 -6.80 1.13
C ILE A 92 7.18 -7.68 2.25
N GLN A 93 7.30 -7.20 3.49
CA GLN A 93 6.68 -7.82 4.65
C GLN A 93 5.35 -7.14 4.95
N ALA A 94 4.34 -7.92 5.30
CA ALA A 94 3.00 -7.43 5.58
C ALA A 94 2.34 -8.24 6.71
N ALA A 95 1.34 -7.65 7.35
CA ALA A 95 0.43 -8.34 8.26
C ALA A 95 -1.02 -8.07 7.87
N ASP A 96 -1.94 -8.86 8.40
CA ASP A 96 -3.37 -8.80 8.08
C ASP A 96 -4.01 -7.47 8.54
N ILE A 97 -5.20 -7.19 8.00
CA ILE A 97 -5.97 -5.97 8.23
C ILE A 97 -6.10 -5.59 9.71
N PRO A 98 -6.36 -6.52 10.67
CA PRO A 98 -6.48 -6.18 12.08
C PRO A 98 -5.24 -5.50 12.67
N THR A 99 -4.04 -5.74 12.11
CA THR A 99 -2.80 -5.13 12.60
C THR A 99 -2.79 -3.60 12.51
N TRP A 100 -3.62 -2.98 11.67
CA TRP A 100 -3.81 -1.53 11.73
C TRP A 100 -4.42 -1.07 13.06
N LEU A 101 -5.33 -1.85 13.63
CA LEU A 101 -5.98 -1.51 14.91
C LEU A 101 -5.00 -1.56 16.08
N ASP A 102 -3.95 -2.37 16.00
CA ASP A 102 -2.88 -2.39 17.02
C ASP A 102 -2.07 -1.08 17.07
N ARG A 103 -2.13 -0.28 16.00
CA ARG A 103 -1.38 0.97 15.88
C ARG A 103 -2.23 2.21 15.98
N ARG A 104 -3.53 2.11 15.73
CA ARG A 104 -4.43 3.25 15.69
C ARG A 104 -5.12 3.44 17.03
N VAL A 105 -5.23 4.69 17.43
CA VAL A 105 -5.86 5.09 18.68
C VAL A 105 -7.27 5.54 18.36
N PRO A 106 -8.28 5.21 19.19
CA PRO A 106 -9.62 5.72 18.98
C PRO A 106 -9.64 7.25 18.94
N HIS A 107 -10.33 7.84 17.97
CA HIS A 107 -10.36 9.30 17.79
C HIS A 107 -11.25 9.98 18.82
N ASP A 108 -12.29 9.28 19.28
CA ASP A 108 -13.27 9.77 20.24
C ASP A 108 -13.28 8.96 21.53
N SER A 109 -13.65 9.62 22.63
CA SER A 109 -13.90 8.95 23.90
C SER A 109 -15.35 8.50 23.98
N VAL A 110 -15.57 7.18 24.12
CA VAL A 110 -16.91 6.60 24.27
C VAL A 110 -16.96 5.70 25.50
N ARG A 111 -18.10 5.72 26.20
CA ARG A 111 -18.39 4.82 27.32
C ARG A 111 -19.48 3.84 26.89
N PHE A 112 -19.21 2.56 27.08
CA PHE A 112 -20.17 1.49 26.85
C PHE A 112 -20.71 1.02 28.20
N THR A 113 -22.02 0.80 28.33
CA THR A 113 -22.64 0.28 29.56
C THR A 113 -23.77 -0.66 29.17
N ALA A 114 -23.63 -1.94 29.54
CA ALA A 114 -24.56 -3.01 29.15
C ALA A 114 -24.81 -3.08 27.61
N GLU A 115 -23.77 -2.79 26.83
CA GLU A 115 -23.80 -2.81 25.36
C GLU A 115 -23.35 -4.18 24.81
N ASP A 116 -23.86 -4.57 23.65
CA ASP A 116 -23.43 -5.79 22.96
C ASP A 116 -21.97 -5.68 22.47
N LEU A 117 -21.18 -6.76 22.65
CA LEU A 117 -19.77 -6.77 22.26
C LEU A 117 -19.57 -6.53 20.75
N THR A 118 -20.51 -6.96 19.92
CA THR A 118 -20.47 -6.74 18.46
C THR A 118 -20.62 -5.25 18.14
N ASN A 119 -21.44 -4.52 18.91
CA ASN A 119 -21.60 -3.08 18.74
C ASN A 119 -20.34 -2.32 19.17
N ILE A 120 -19.73 -2.73 20.30
CA ILE A 120 -18.45 -2.17 20.76
C ILE A 120 -17.36 -2.42 19.71
N ALA A 121 -17.22 -3.65 19.21
CA ALA A 121 -16.25 -4.00 18.18
C ALA A 121 -16.50 -3.25 16.86
N THR A 122 -17.77 -3.13 16.45
CA THR A 122 -18.15 -2.36 15.25
C THR A 122 -17.77 -0.89 15.39
N TRP A 123 -17.97 -0.31 16.56
CA TRP A 123 -17.57 1.07 16.83
C TRP A 123 -16.05 1.23 16.74
N LEU A 124 -15.29 0.38 17.43
CA LEU A 124 -13.82 0.40 17.43
C LEU A 124 -13.23 0.21 16.03
N ILE A 125 -13.78 -0.72 15.23
CA ILE A 125 -13.34 -0.96 13.85
C ILE A 125 -13.66 0.27 12.99
N LYS A 126 -14.89 0.78 13.03
CA LYS A 126 -15.27 1.94 12.20
C LYS A 126 -14.40 3.16 12.51
N ASP A 127 -14.19 3.44 13.79
CA ASP A 127 -13.35 4.55 14.24
C ASP A 127 -11.88 4.32 13.88
N GLY A 128 -11.34 3.14 14.21
CA GLY A 128 -9.97 2.75 13.87
C GLY A 128 -9.69 2.69 12.37
N PHE A 129 -10.69 2.64 11.49
CA PHE A 129 -10.53 2.72 10.04
C PHE A 129 -10.93 4.08 9.42
N ALA A 130 -11.45 5.02 10.20
CA ALA A 130 -11.69 6.39 9.75
C ALA A 130 -10.37 7.13 9.44
N PRO A 131 -10.34 8.14 8.58
CA PRO A 131 -9.15 8.99 8.37
C PRO A 131 -8.69 9.66 9.67
N ASP A 132 -7.37 9.77 9.91
CA ASP A 132 -6.79 10.32 11.17
C ASP A 132 -7.15 11.81 11.43
N ASP A 133 -7.44 12.57 10.37
CA ASP A 133 -7.62 14.03 10.45
C ASP A 133 -9.02 14.46 9.94
N PRO A 134 -9.97 14.77 10.84
CA PRO A 134 -11.24 15.40 10.42
C PRO A 134 -11.12 16.90 10.10
N GLY A 135 -9.90 17.48 10.05
CA GLY A 135 -9.70 18.95 10.00
C GLY A 135 -8.82 19.52 8.88
N HIS A 136 -8.28 18.70 7.98
CA HIS A 136 -7.37 19.19 6.93
C HIS A 136 -8.01 19.14 5.54
N THR A 137 -8.09 20.30 4.88
CA THR A 137 -8.59 20.42 3.51
C THR A 137 -7.46 20.10 2.52
N VAL A 138 -7.62 19.03 1.75
CA VAL A 138 -6.72 18.73 0.62
C VAL A 138 -7.17 19.54 -0.59
N THR A 139 -6.41 20.57 -0.95
CA THR A 139 -6.61 21.30 -2.21
C THR A 139 -5.71 20.68 -3.28
N ILE A 140 -6.31 19.96 -4.22
CA ILE A 140 -5.60 19.45 -5.41
C ILE A 140 -5.36 20.63 -6.33
N VAL A 141 -4.13 21.16 -6.35
CA VAL A 141 -3.72 22.18 -7.31
C VAL A 141 -3.43 21.48 -8.64
N PRO A 142 -4.11 21.84 -9.74
CA PRO A 142 -3.82 21.25 -11.04
C PRO A 142 -2.37 21.55 -11.45
N PRO A 143 -1.73 20.68 -12.25
CA PRO A 143 -0.40 20.94 -12.75
C PRO A 143 -0.39 22.28 -13.51
N ILE A 144 0.55 23.16 -13.16
CA ILE A 144 0.74 24.44 -13.86
C ILE A 144 1.05 24.10 -15.31
N THR A 145 0.08 24.36 -16.20
CA THR A 145 0.32 24.28 -17.63
C THR A 145 1.13 25.52 -17.99
N PHE A 146 2.44 25.38 -18.16
CA PHE A 146 3.26 26.42 -18.78
C PHE A 146 2.87 26.50 -20.26
N LEU A 147 1.77 27.19 -20.57
CA LEU A 147 1.55 27.74 -21.89
C LEU A 147 2.41 28.99 -21.97
N VAL A 148 3.62 28.84 -22.50
CA VAL A 148 4.40 29.82 -23.29
C VAL A 148 5.84 29.33 -23.25
N ALA A 149 6.31 28.76 -24.36
CA ALA A 149 7.73 28.69 -24.63
C ALA A 149 8.28 30.13 -24.58
N PRO A 150 9.42 30.40 -23.92
CA PRO A 150 10.08 31.67 -24.13
C PRO A 150 10.43 31.72 -25.61
N GLN A 151 9.80 32.66 -26.33
CA GLN A 151 10.34 33.14 -27.59
C GLN A 151 11.76 33.64 -27.27
N TRP A 152 12.75 32.81 -27.54
CA TRP A 152 14.14 33.26 -27.60
C TRP A 152 14.17 34.28 -28.73
N GLY A 153 14.00 35.55 -28.36
CA GLY A 153 14.24 36.66 -29.27
C GLY A 153 15.65 36.51 -29.81
N ALA A 154 15.77 36.52 -31.13
CA ALA A 154 17.05 36.52 -31.82
C ALA A 154 17.96 37.59 -31.22
N TRP A 155 19.21 37.23 -30.96
CA TRP A 155 20.26 38.19 -30.60
C TRP A 155 20.37 39.26 -31.70
N PRO A 156 20.39 40.56 -31.36
CA PRO A 156 20.68 41.59 -32.36
C PRO A 156 22.12 41.43 -32.88
N PRO A 157 22.38 41.63 -34.18
CA PRO A 157 23.67 41.33 -34.81
C PRO A 157 24.77 42.38 -34.55
N GLU A 158 24.69 43.18 -33.49
CA GLU A 158 25.66 44.29 -33.26
C GLU A 158 26.81 43.96 -32.30
N LEU A 159 27.10 42.68 -32.03
CA LEU A 159 28.30 42.27 -31.29
C LEU A 159 29.02 41.07 -31.95
N ALA A 160 29.33 41.21 -33.25
CA ALA A 160 30.31 40.39 -33.95
C ALA A 160 31.59 41.19 -34.22
#